data_AF-A0A496YX50-F1
#
_entry.id   AF-A0A496YX50-F1
#
_cell.length_a   1.000
_cell.length_b   1.000
_cell.length_c   1.000
_cell.angle_alpha   90.00
_cell.angle_beta   90.00
_cell.angle_gamma   90.00
#
_symmetry.space_group_name_H-M   'P 1'
#
loop_
_entity.id
_entity.type
_entity.pdbx_description
1 polymer ?
#
loop_
_entity_poly.entity_id
_entity_poly.type
_entity_poly.pdbx_seq_one_letter_code
_entity_poly.pdbx_strand_id
1 'polypeptide(L)'
;MLIHGKKIFFLLLAFLVLALSVPRPGLCHRVNVFCWVEGSKINCEAKFTPGGPVKGGLIEVYSQKTREKLLTLTTDKNGRATFEIPQEARKNGSDLKVVCNAEMGHKNFWVVKAEEYGSVETRSSPGGEKPPLQQSSISSNKELEKALSQVLAEQLAPIKKELAELRQDRISLQDILGGLGYIFGLAGVAFYFLGKKERGN
;
A
#
# COMPACT_ATOMS: atom_id res chain seq x y z
N MET A 1 40.21 -12.57 -40.84
CA MET A 1 40.03 -11.53 -39.80
C MET A 1 38.61 -10.95 -39.74
N LEU A 2 37.98 -10.52 -40.85
CA LEU A 2 36.69 -9.78 -40.83
C LEU A 2 35.51 -10.43 -40.06
N ILE A 3 35.38 -11.77 -40.07
CA ILE A 3 34.24 -12.47 -39.45
C ILE A 3 34.18 -12.24 -37.93
N HIS A 4 35.33 -12.12 -37.27
CA HIS A 4 35.40 -11.90 -35.81
C HIS A 4 34.94 -10.49 -35.42
N GLY A 5 35.35 -9.47 -36.17
CA GLY A 5 34.88 -8.09 -35.97
C GLY A 5 33.37 -7.95 -36.10
N LYS A 6 32.76 -8.68 -37.05
CA LYS A 6 31.29 -8.67 -37.24
C LYS A 6 30.55 -9.32 -36.07
N LYS A 7 31.06 -10.45 -35.53
CA LYS A 7 30.51 -11.09 -34.31
C LYS A 7 30.62 -10.18 -33.08
N ILE A 8 31.77 -9.53 -32.89
CA ILE A 8 32.00 -8.58 -31.78
C ILE A 8 31.07 -7.37 -31.89
N PHE A 9 30.88 -6.81 -33.09
CA PHE A 9 29.94 -5.72 -33.33
C PHE A 9 28.50 -6.09 -32.97
N PHE A 10 28.02 -7.27 -33.38
CA PHE A 10 26.68 -7.74 -32.99
C PHE A 10 26.53 -7.99 -31.49
N LEU A 11 27.57 -8.47 -30.80
CA LEU A 11 27.56 -8.63 -29.34
C LEU A 11 27.52 -7.27 -28.61
N LEU A 12 28.32 -6.29 -29.05
CA LEU A 12 28.29 -4.92 -28.51
C LEU A 12 26.94 -4.23 -28.77
N LEU A 13 26.36 -4.44 -29.95
CA LEU A 13 25.03 -3.92 -30.29
C LEU A 13 23.93 -4.57 -29.43
N ALA A 14 23.97 -5.90 -29.24
CA ALA A 14 23.04 -6.61 -28.36
C ALA A 14 23.17 -6.16 -26.90
N PHE A 15 24.40 -5.96 -26.41
CA PHE A 15 24.65 -5.43 -25.06
C PHE A 15 24.16 -3.98 -24.92
N LEU A 16 24.38 -3.12 -25.92
CA LEU A 16 23.88 -1.74 -25.94
C LEU A 16 22.35 -1.69 -25.94
N VAL A 17 21.69 -2.51 -26.76
CA VAL A 17 20.22 -2.63 -26.79
C VAL A 17 19.68 -3.14 -25.46
N LEU A 18 20.34 -4.14 -24.84
CA LEU A 18 19.97 -4.66 -23.52
C LEU A 18 20.12 -3.59 -22.43
N ALA A 19 21.23 -2.83 -22.44
CA ALA A 19 21.49 -1.74 -21.51
C ALA A 19 20.49 -0.57 -21.66
N LEU A 20 20.05 -0.28 -22.89
CA LEU A 20 19.00 0.71 -23.17
C LEU A 20 17.58 0.21 -22.83
N SER A 21 17.40 -1.12 -22.74
CA SER A 21 16.14 -1.77 -22.36
C SER A 21 15.94 -1.89 -20.85
N VAL A 22 16.94 -1.51 -20.03
CA VAL A 22 16.78 -1.50 -18.56
C VAL A 22 15.75 -0.43 -18.19
N PRO A 23 14.64 -0.78 -17.50
CA PRO A 23 13.63 0.19 -17.12
C PRO A 23 14.25 1.23 -16.16
N ARG A 24 14.25 2.50 -16.57
CA ARG A 24 14.70 3.59 -15.70
C ARG A 24 13.72 3.73 -14.54
N PRO A 25 14.19 3.83 -13.28
CA PRO A 25 13.31 4.18 -12.17
C PRO A 25 12.74 5.58 -12.44
N GLY A 26 11.42 5.66 -12.64
CA GLY A 26 10.75 6.93 -12.81
C GLY A 26 10.83 7.75 -11.52
N LEU A 27 11.25 9.00 -11.61
CA LEU A 27 11.13 10.01 -10.54
C LEU A 27 9.65 10.45 -10.38
N CYS A 28 8.77 9.47 -10.26
CA CYS A 28 7.34 9.69 -10.13
C CYS A 28 7.02 10.01 -8.67
N HIS A 29 6.53 11.23 -8.42
CA HIS A 29 6.03 11.64 -7.12
C HIS A 29 5.05 10.59 -6.57
N ARG A 30 5.40 9.96 -5.45
CA ARG A 30 4.63 8.84 -4.92
C ARG A 30 3.37 9.35 -4.26
N VAL A 31 2.21 8.82 -4.64
CA VAL A 31 0.98 9.03 -3.85
C VAL A 31 1.00 8.07 -2.67
N ASN A 32 0.77 8.59 -1.48
CA ASN A 32 0.44 7.82 -0.29
C ASN A 32 -1.05 8.02 0.02
N VAL A 33 -1.73 6.93 0.37
CA VAL A 33 -3.13 6.91 0.81
C VAL A 33 -3.13 6.31 2.20
N PHE A 34 -3.81 6.94 3.13
CA PHE A 34 -4.04 6.42 4.48
C PHE A 34 -5.55 6.46 4.75
N CYS A 35 -6.13 5.37 5.25
CA CYS A 35 -7.55 5.34 5.64
C CYS A 35 -7.72 4.72 7.02
N TRP A 36 -8.73 5.19 7.75
CA TRP A 36 -9.06 4.72 9.10
C TRP A 36 -10.58 4.72 9.31
N VAL A 37 -11.05 3.81 10.17
CA VAL A 37 -12.45 3.74 10.59
C VAL A 37 -12.70 4.74 11.73
N GLU A 38 -13.81 5.48 11.66
CA GLU A 38 -14.31 6.36 12.70
C GLU A 38 -15.83 6.23 12.79
N GLY A 39 -16.32 5.45 13.76
CA GLY A 39 -17.74 5.11 13.87
C GLY A 39 -18.24 4.36 12.64
N SER A 40 -19.31 4.85 12.00
CA SER A 40 -19.89 4.25 10.78
C SER A 40 -19.15 4.62 9.49
N LYS A 41 -18.14 5.48 9.57
CA LYS A 41 -17.45 6.09 8.42
C LYS A 41 -16.02 5.57 8.29
N ILE A 42 -15.54 5.59 7.06
CA ILE A 42 -14.11 5.51 6.75
C ILE A 42 -13.68 6.89 6.28
N ASN A 43 -12.66 7.43 6.95
CA ASN A 43 -11.95 8.61 6.52
C ASN A 43 -10.69 8.18 5.78
N CYS A 44 -10.32 8.92 4.76
CA CYS A 44 -9.09 8.74 4.00
C CYS A 44 -8.40 10.08 3.76
N GLU A 45 -7.07 10.04 3.69
CA GLU A 45 -6.22 11.15 3.29
C GLU A 45 -5.21 10.69 2.24
N ALA A 46 -5.04 11.48 1.18
CA ALA A 46 -4.12 11.22 0.07
C ALA A 46 -3.15 12.40 -0.15
N LYS A 47 -1.85 12.09 -0.19
CA LYS A 47 -0.75 13.07 -0.29
C LYS A 47 0.33 12.59 -1.25
N PHE A 48 0.97 13.52 -1.96
CA PHE A 48 2.18 13.23 -2.73
C PHE A 48 3.41 13.19 -1.82
N THR A 49 4.48 12.51 -2.24
CA THR A 49 5.74 12.40 -1.50
C THR A 49 6.94 12.52 -2.44
N PRO A 50 7.84 13.51 -2.22
CA PRO A 50 7.60 14.71 -1.41
C PRO A 50 6.49 15.57 -2.06
N GLY A 51 5.57 16.14 -1.29
CA GLY A 51 4.53 16.99 -1.88
C GLY A 51 3.34 17.32 -0.99
N GLY A 52 2.36 18.00 -1.60
CA GLY A 52 1.12 18.43 -0.96
C GLY A 52 -0.02 17.40 -1.05
N PRO A 53 -1.24 17.79 -0.67
CA PRO A 53 -2.41 16.93 -0.77
C PRO A 53 -2.80 16.64 -2.24
N VAL A 54 -3.32 15.44 -2.49
CA VAL A 54 -3.96 15.08 -3.75
C VAL A 54 -5.33 15.76 -3.80
N LYS A 55 -5.47 16.87 -4.52
CA LYS A 55 -6.74 17.60 -4.66
C LYS A 55 -7.51 17.09 -5.88
N GLY A 56 -8.79 16.78 -5.76
CA GLY A 56 -9.58 16.29 -6.89
C GLY A 56 -9.26 14.85 -7.32
N GLY A 57 -8.49 14.09 -6.53
CA GLY A 57 -8.13 12.72 -6.85
C GLY A 57 -9.30 11.75 -6.68
N LEU A 58 -9.42 10.82 -7.62
CA LEU A 58 -10.50 9.84 -7.64
C LEU A 58 -10.23 8.74 -6.62
N ILE A 59 -11.15 8.53 -5.68
CA ILE A 59 -11.17 7.42 -4.73
C ILE A 59 -12.15 6.36 -5.25
N GLU A 60 -11.66 5.14 -5.47
CA GLU A 60 -12.44 3.97 -5.87
C GLU A 60 -12.36 2.93 -4.75
N VAL A 61 -13.50 2.47 -4.23
CA VAL A 61 -13.53 1.49 -3.12
C VAL A 61 -14.05 0.15 -3.62
N TYR A 62 -13.30 -0.92 -3.36
CA TYR A 62 -13.61 -2.27 -3.81
C TYR A 62 -13.75 -3.25 -2.63
N SER A 63 -14.70 -4.17 -2.75
CA SER A 63 -14.78 -5.38 -1.94
C SER A 63 -13.60 -6.30 -2.32
N GLN A 64 -12.71 -6.68 -1.38
CA GLN A 64 -11.65 -7.64 -1.71
C GLN A 64 -12.18 -9.05 -2.02
N LYS A 65 -13.31 -9.44 -1.41
CA LYS A 65 -13.92 -10.77 -1.55
C LYS A 65 -14.63 -10.95 -2.90
N THR A 66 -15.43 -9.97 -3.32
CA THR A 66 -16.18 -10.02 -4.60
C THR A 66 -15.46 -9.31 -5.75
N ARG A 67 -14.45 -8.48 -5.46
CA ARG A 67 -13.73 -7.59 -6.39
C ARG A 67 -14.58 -6.51 -7.06
N GLU A 68 -15.84 -6.38 -6.64
CA GLU A 68 -16.75 -5.35 -7.14
C GLU A 68 -16.40 -3.97 -6.60
N LYS A 69 -16.61 -2.94 -7.42
CA LYS A 69 -16.52 -1.54 -7.00
C LYS A 69 -17.81 -1.16 -6.28
N LEU A 70 -17.68 -0.82 -5.00
CA LEU A 70 -18.80 -0.49 -4.12
C LEU A 70 -19.18 1.00 -4.19
N LEU A 71 -18.18 1.88 -4.31
CA LEU A 71 -18.40 3.32 -4.47
C LEU A 71 -17.25 4.03 -5.18
N THR A 72 -17.50 5.27 -5.59
CA THR A 72 -16.52 6.18 -6.16
C THR A 72 -16.78 7.58 -5.59
N LEU A 73 -15.73 8.27 -5.14
CA LEU A 73 -15.78 9.66 -4.66
C LEU A 73 -14.49 10.41 -5.00
N THR A 74 -14.39 11.68 -4.62
CA THR A 74 -13.26 12.54 -4.95
C THR A 74 -12.69 13.20 -3.70
N THR A 75 -11.37 13.41 -3.62
CA THR A 75 -10.73 14.10 -2.49
C THR A 75 -10.97 15.62 -2.51
N ASP A 76 -11.08 16.20 -1.31
CA ASP A 76 -11.25 17.63 -1.09
C ASP A 76 -9.95 18.43 -1.33
N LYS A 77 -10.02 19.75 -1.10
CA LYS A 77 -8.87 20.67 -1.21
C LYS A 77 -7.70 20.37 -0.27
N ASN A 78 -7.91 19.53 0.75
CA ASN A 78 -6.93 19.08 1.74
C ASN A 78 -6.48 17.62 1.46
N GLY A 79 -6.95 17.00 0.38
CA GLY A 79 -6.65 15.60 0.04
C GLY A 79 -7.43 14.58 0.83
N ARG A 80 -8.52 14.97 1.50
CA ARG A 80 -9.33 14.09 2.35
C ARG A 80 -10.61 13.64 1.65
N ALA A 81 -11.04 12.44 1.96
CA ALA A 81 -12.29 11.85 1.46
C ALA A 81 -12.91 11.00 2.58
N THR A 82 -14.22 11.13 2.79
CA THR A 82 -14.95 10.39 3.84
C THR A 82 -16.20 9.75 3.25
N PHE A 83 -16.46 8.50 3.59
CA PHE A 83 -17.63 7.75 3.12
C PHE A 83 -18.18 6.82 4.22
N GLU A 84 -19.47 6.51 4.18
CA GLU A 84 -20.06 5.48 5.05
C GLU A 84 -19.58 4.09 4.63
N ILE A 85 -19.33 3.20 5.59
CA ILE A 85 -18.95 1.80 5.30
C ILE A 85 -20.09 1.11 4.51
N PRO A 86 -19.86 0.59 3.28
CA PRO A 86 -20.89 -0.06 2.48
C PRO A 86 -21.54 -1.26 3.18
N GLN A 87 -22.86 -1.40 3.04
CA GLN A 87 -23.60 -2.50 3.68
C GLN A 87 -23.15 -3.88 3.15
N GLU A 88 -22.80 -3.94 1.88
CA GLU A 88 -22.31 -5.14 1.18
C GLU A 88 -21.00 -5.62 1.81
N ALA A 89 -20.12 -4.70 2.22
CA ALA A 89 -18.87 -5.02 2.89
C ALA A 89 -19.08 -5.51 4.32
N ARG A 90 -20.01 -4.89 5.07
CA ARG A 90 -20.41 -5.37 6.42
C ARG A 90 -21.02 -6.77 6.36
N LYS A 91 -22.06 -6.98 5.53
CA LYS A 91 -22.78 -8.26 5.38
C LYS A 91 -21.86 -9.41 5.00
N ASN A 92 -20.87 -9.15 4.14
CA ASN A 92 -19.97 -10.20 3.63
C ASN A 92 -18.69 -10.40 4.46
N GLY A 93 -18.43 -9.56 5.47
CA GLY A 93 -17.18 -9.53 6.21
C GLY A 93 -15.96 -9.34 5.30
N SER A 94 -16.11 -8.56 4.22
CA SER A 94 -15.06 -8.38 3.21
C SER A 94 -14.28 -7.11 3.46
N ASP A 95 -12.96 -7.23 3.57
CA ASP A 95 -12.01 -6.10 3.51
C ASP A 95 -12.33 -5.14 2.36
N LEU A 96 -12.00 -3.87 2.59
CA LEU A 96 -12.18 -2.77 1.64
C LEU A 96 -10.82 -2.32 1.11
N LYS A 97 -10.60 -2.49 -0.20
CA LYS A 97 -9.47 -1.90 -0.91
C LYS A 97 -9.85 -0.52 -1.42
N VAL A 98 -9.32 0.51 -0.79
CA VAL A 98 -9.50 1.91 -1.16
C VAL A 98 -8.35 2.33 -2.07
N VAL A 99 -8.65 2.68 -3.32
CA VAL A 99 -7.67 3.07 -4.33
C VAL A 99 -7.79 4.57 -4.60
N CYS A 100 -6.71 5.33 -4.47
CA CYS A 100 -6.65 6.72 -4.94
C CYS A 100 -5.92 6.79 -6.27
N ASN A 101 -6.51 7.51 -7.23
CA ASN A 101 -5.91 7.90 -8.50
C ASN A 101 -5.77 9.43 -8.51
N ALA A 102 -4.53 9.92 -8.43
CA ALA A 102 -4.20 11.34 -8.48
C ALA A 102 -3.91 11.84 -9.91
N GLU A 103 -4.51 11.18 -10.91
CA GLU A 103 -4.30 11.37 -12.35
C GLU A 103 -2.87 11.03 -12.83
N MET A 104 -2.65 11.07 -14.15
CA MET A 104 -1.36 10.81 -14.81
C MET A 104 -0.62 9.53 -14.38
N GLY A 105 -1.36 8.49 -13.97
CA GLY A 105 -0.80 7.21 -13.51
C GLY A 105 -0.34 7.18 -12.05
N HIS A 106 -0.48 8.28 -11.30
CA HIS A 106 -0.19 8.33 -9.87
C HIS A 106 -1.30 7.64 -9.05
N LYS A 107 -1.24 6.31 -8.96
CA LYS A 107 -2.21 5.48 -8.22
C LYS A 107 -1.55 4.74 -7.06
N ASN A 108 -2.20 4.72 -5.90
CA ASN A 108 -1.84 3.89 -4.75
C ASN A 108 -3.12 3.45 -4.01
N PHE A 109 -3.02 2.52 -3.06
CA PHE A 109 -4.16 1.99 -2.32
C PHE A 109 -3.87 1.76 -0.84
N TRP A 110 -4.94 1.73 -0.06
CA TRP A 110 -4.97 1.27 1.33
C TRP A 110 -5.96 0.12 1.44
N VAL A 111 -5.75 -0.79 2.40
CA VAL A 111 -6.71 -1.84 2.75
C VAL A 111 -7.20 -1.57 4.16
N VAL A 112 -8.50 -1.31 4.29
CA VAL A 112 -9.19 -1.29 5.60
C VAL A 112 -9.75 -2.68 5.82
N LYS A 113 -9.38 -3.33 6.92
CA LYS A 113 -9.80 -4.71 7.19
C LYS A 113 -11.22 -4.80 7.73
N ALA A 114 -11.88 -5.92 7.46
CA ALA A 114 -13.21 -6.22 7.99
C ALA A 114 -13.29 -6.15 9.52
N GLU A 115 -12.24 -6.50 10.25
CA GLU A 115 -12.22 -6.41 11.71
C GLU A 115 -12.29 -4.97 12.24
N GLU A 116 -11.76 -4.00 11.48
CA GLU A 116 -11.67 -2.58 11.89
C GLU A 116 -13.04 -1.89 11.92
N TYR A 117 -13.99 -2.34 11.10
CA TYR A 117 -15.37 -1.82 11.09
C TYR A 117 -16.44 -2.83 11.54
N GLY A 118 -16.19 -4.14 11.44
CA GLY A 118 -17.10 -5.16 11.96
C GLY A 118 -17.24 -5.12 13.49
N SER A 119 -16.21 -4.64 14.19
CA SER A 119 -16.22 -4.48 15.65
C SER A 119 -17.04 -3.30 16.17
N VAL A 120 -17.50 -2.39 15.29
CA VAL A 120 -18.24 -1.17 15.68
C VAL A 120 -19.70 -1.46 16.05
N GLU A 121 -20.32 -2.51 15.49
CA GLU A 121 -21.71 -2.89 15.83
C GLU A 121 -21.83 -3.65 17.16
N THR A 122 -20.72 -3.95 17.85
CA THR A 122 -20.71 -4.66 19.16
C THR A 122 -19.92 -3.90 20.24
N ARG A 123 -20.12 -2.58 20.33
CA ARG A 123 -19.98 -1.83 21.59
C ARG A 123 -21.29 -1.25 22.12
N SER A 124 -22.39 -1.92 21.80
CA SER A 124 -23.51 -2.02 22.74
C SER A 124 -23.07 -2.83 23.95
N SER A 125 -23.11 -2.22 25.14
CA SER A 125 -22.56 -2.79 26.38
C SER A 125 -23.15 -4.16 26.73
N PRO A 126 -22.36 -5.22 26.95
CA PRO A 126 -22.85 -6.45 27.55
C PRO A 126 -23.09 -6.22 29.05
N GLY A 127 -24.36 -6.15 29.44
CA GLY A 127 -24.75 -6.33 30.84
C GLY A 127 -24.41 -7.75 31.29
N GLY A 128 -23.44 -7.89 32.18
CA GLY A 128 -22.96 -9.15 32.74
C GLY A 128 -22.45 -8.93 34.15
N GLU A 129 -23.29 -9.27 35.11
CA GLU A 129 -23.29 -8.79 36.50
C GLU A 129 -22.04 -9.18 37.33
N LYS A 130 -21.53 -8.24 38.13
CA LYS A 130 -20.72 -8.49 39.33
C LYS A 130 -21.24 -7.64 40.51
N PRO A 131 -21.48 -8.23 41.69
CA PRO A 131 -21.96 -7.54 42.90
C PRO A 131 -20.80 -6.76 43.60
N PRO A 132 -21.08 -5.82 44.54
CA PRO A 132 -21.01 -4.41 44.17
C PRO A 132 -20.08 -3.55 45.04
N LEU A 133 -19.62 -2.42 44.48
CA LEU A 133 -19.02 -1.31 45.22
C LEU A 133 -19.59 0.05 44.75
N GLN A 134 -20.51 0.59 45.54
CA GLN A 134 -20.81 2.03 45.66
C GLN A 134 -19.58 2.74 46.28
N GLN A 135 -19.30 4.06 46.19
CA GLN A 135 -19.87 5.25 45.49
C GLN A 135 -18.81 6.40 45.60
N SER A 136 -18.89 7.59 44.99
CA SER A 136 -19.79 8.22 44.00
C SER A 136 -19.12 9.45 43.36
N SER A 137 -18.94 9.50 42.04
CA SER A 137 -18.59 10.75 41.30
C SER A 137 -18.98 10.67 39.82
N ILE A 138 -20.25 10.32 39.56
CA ILE A 138 -20.80 10.19 38.20
C ILE A 138 -21.16 11.57 37.65
N SER A 139 -20.18 12.29 37.11
CA SER A 139 -20.36 13.41 36.16
C SER A 139 -19.05 13.73 35.41
N SER A 140 -17.90 13.70 36.09
CA SER A 140 -16.62 14.16 35.54
C SER A 140 -15.96 13.21 34.52
N ASN A 141 -16.32 11.93 34.51
CA ASN A 141 -15.59 10.92 33.73
C ASN A 141 -15.77 11.04 32.21
N LYS A 142 -16.92 11.52 31.71
CA LYS A 142 -17.20 11.49 30.27
C LYS A 142 -16.46 12.58 29.48
N GLU A 143 -16.24 13.74 30.11
CA GLU A 143 -15.36 14.78 29.56
C GLU A 143 -13.89 14.41 29.74
N LEU A 144 -13.53 13.77 30.86
CA LEU A 144 -12.18 13.28 31.11
C LEU A 144 -11.78 12.19 30.09
N GLU A 145 -12.64 11.21 29.82
CA GLU A 145 -12.43 10.20 28.75
C GLU A 145 -12.30 10.84 27.37
N LYS A 146 -13.09 11.88 27.08
CA LYS A 146 -13.03 12.60 25.80
C LYS A 146 -11.71 13.37 25.66
N ALA A 147 -11.27 14.08 26.69
CA ALA A 147 -9.98 14.75 26.72
C ALA A 147 -8.81 13.74 26.62
N LEU A 148 -8.88 12.63 27.36
CA LEU A 148 -7.84 11.60 27.37
C LEU A 148 -7.74 10.89 26.00
N SER A 149 -8.86 10.53 25.39
CA SER A 149 -8.89 9.92 24.05
C SER A 149 -8.44 10.89 22.96
N GLN A 150 -8.74 12.18 23.08
CA GLN A 150 -8.26 13.22 22.17
C GLN A 150 -6.73 13.40 22.27
N VAL A 151 -6.18 13.51 23.47
CA VAL A 151 -4.72 13.57 23.70
C VAL A 151 -4.02 12.29 23.23
N LEU A 152 -4.58 11.11 23.52
CA LEU A 152 -4.02 9.83 23.05
C LEU A 152 -4.06 9.71 21.51
N ALA A 153 -5.13 10.17 20.85
CA ALA A 153 -5.20 10.18 19.39
C ALA A 153 -4.13 11.11 18.79
N GLU A 154 -3.94 12.29 19.37
CA GLU A 154 -2.96 13.28 18.93
C GLU A 154 -1.50 12.81 19.13
N GLN A 155 -1.21 12.11 20.24
CA GLN A 155 0.11 11.52 20.50
C GLN A 155 0.39 10.24 19.69
N LEU A 156 -0.63 9.42 19.39
CA LEU A 156 -0.46 8.16 18.64
C LEU A 156 -0.51 8.34 17.12
N ALA A 157 -1.07 9.44 16.60
CA ALA A 157 -1.10 9.76 15.18
C ALA A 157 0.30 9.78 14.51
N PRO A 158 1.33 10.50 15.04
CA PRO A 158 2.66 10.50 14.44
C PRO A 158 3.33 9.12 14.45
N ILE A 159 3.22 8.36 15.54
CA ILE A 159 3.83 7.02 15.65
C ILE A 159 3.19 6.03 14.66
N LYS A 160 1.85 6.09 14.49
CA LYS A 160 1.15 5.29 13.47
C LYS A 160 1.56 5.67 12.05
N LYS A 161 1.81 6.96 11.78
CA LYS A 161 2.28 7.47 10.48
C LYS A 161 3.70 6.97 10.18
N GLU A 162 4.63 7.04 11.14
CA GLU A 162 5.99 6.52 10.99
C GLU A 162 6.01 4.99 10.76
N LEU A 163 5.18 4.24 11.49
CA LEU A 163 4.99 2.80 11.23
C LEU A 163 4.42 2.52 9.85
N ALA A 164 3.48 3.32 9.35
CA ALA A 164 2.91 3.19 8.01
C ALA A 164 3.93 3.54 6.90
N GLU A 165 4.84 4.49 7.14
CA GLU A 165 5.96 4.83 6.25
C GLU A 165 7.03 3.71 6.23
N LEU A 166 7.32 3.09 7.38
CA LEU A 166 8.29 2.00 7.51
C LEU A 166 7.82 0.66 6.93
N ARG A 167 6.51 0.37 6.93
CA ARG A 167 5.94 -0.92 6.50
C ARG A 167 5.82 -1.08 4.98
N GLN A 168 6.49 -0.25 4.19
CA GLN A 168 6.44 -0.30 2.74
C GLN A 168 7.60 -1.12 2.20
N ASP A 169 7.29 -2.23 1.51
CA ASP A 169 8.28 -3.15 0.96
C ASP A 169 9.32 -2.41 0.12
N ARG A 170 10.56 -2.38 0.65
CA ARG A 170 11.72 -1.91 -0.10
C ARG A 170 12.24 -3.09 -0.89
N ILE A 171 12.17 -3.01 -2.21
CA ILE A 171 12.92 -3.90 -3.10
C ILE A 171 14.37 -3.85 -2.63
N SER A 172 14.85 -4.97 -2.10
CA SER A 172 16.17 -5.06 -1.49
C SER A 172 17.23 -5.08 -2.59
N LEU A 173 18.42 -4.56 -2.28
CA LEU A 173 19.59 -4.80 -3.12
C LEU A 173 19.86 -6.31 -3.28
N GLN A 174 19.46 -7.13 -2.31
CA GLN A 174 19.53 -8.59 -2.39
C GLN A 174 18.57 -9.18 -3.42
N ASP A 175 17.37 -8.62 -3.61
CA ASP A 175 16.41 -9.10 -4.62
C ASP A 175 16.94 -8.81 -6.03
N ILE A 176 17.51 -7.62 -6.22
CA ILE A 176 18.11 -7.17 -7.48
C ILE A 176 19.36 -8.01 -7.81
N LEU A 177 20.28 -8.16 -6.85
CA LEU A 177 21.51 -8.95 -7.03
C LEU A 177 21.22 -10.46 -7.17
N GLY A 178 20.21 -10.99 -6.46
CA GLY A 178 19.75 -12.36 -6.59
C GLY A 178 19.15 -12.65 -7.97
N GLY A 179 18.29 -11.76 -8.47
CA GLY A 179 17.73 -11.85 -9.82
C GLY A 179 18.81 -11.79 -10.91
N LEU A 180 19.75 -10.84 -10.80
CA LEU A 180 20.91 -10.75 -11.71
C LEU A 180 21.77 -12.03 -11.65
N GLY A 181 22.07 -12.52 -10.45
CA GLY A 181 22.85 -13.74 -10.24
C GLY A 181 22.21 -14.97 -10.88
N TYR A 182 20.89 -15.10 -10.80
CA TYR A 182 20.16 -16.20 -11.45
C TYR A 182 20.24 -16.13 -12.98
N ILE A 183 20.06 -14.92 -13.56
CA ILE A 183 20.15 -14.70 -15.02
C ILE A 183 21.57 -15.02 -15.52
N PHE A 184 22.61 -14.47 -14.88
CA PHE A 184 24.00 -14.74 -15.26
C PHE A 184 24.41 -16.19 -15.01
N GLY A 185 23.91 -16.83 -13.95
CA GLY A 185 24.13 -18.25 -13.67
C GLY A 185 23.59 -19.15 -14.78
N LEU A 186 22.32 -19.00 -15.15
CA LEU A 186 21.71 -19.77 -16.24
C LEU A 186 22.39 -19.51 -17.59
N ALA A 187 22.71 -18.25 -17.90
CA ALA A 187 23.43 -17.90 -19.14
C ALA A 187 24.83 -18.54 -19.17
N GLY A 188 25.57 -18.50 -18.06
CA GLY A 188 26.89 -19.11 -17.94
C GLY A 188 26.85 -20.63 -18.12
N VAL A 189 25.87 -21.32 -17.52
CA VAL A 189 25.65 -22.75 -17.70
C VAL A 189 25.34 -23.07 -19.17
N ALA A 190 24.46 -22.31 -19.81
CA ALA A 190 24.15 -22.49 -21.23
C ALA A 190 25.40 -22.32 -22.11
N PHE A 191 26.18 -21.25 -21.92
CA PHE A 191 27.42 -21.02 -22.68
C PHE A 191 28.48 -22.11 -22.44
N TYR A 192 28.60 -22.66 -21.23
CA TYR A 192 29.51 -23.77 -20.95
C TYR A 192 29.17 -25.01 -21.80
N PHE A 193 27.89 -25.37 -21.92
CA PHE A 193 27.47 -26.49 -22.77
C PHE A 193 27.56 -26.18 -24.27
N LEU A 194 27.23 -24.96 -24.71
CA LEU A 194 27.44 -24.56 -26.13
C LEU A 194 28.92 -24.60 -26.52
N GLY A 195 29.81 -24.04 -25.68
CA GLY A 195 31.25 -24.02 -25.93
C GLY A 195 31.90 -25.42 -25.90
N LYS A 196 31.31 -26.38 -25.17
CA LYS A 196 31.71 -27.79 -25.23
C LYS A 196 31.28 -28.46 -26.54
N LYS A 197 30.14 -28.06 -27.12
CA LYS A 197 29.62 -28.61 -28.39
C LYS A 197 30.49 -28.20 -29.60
N GLU A 198 31.04 -26.98 -29.62
CA GLU A 198 31.94 -26.53 -30.71
C GLU A 198 33.36 -27.12 -30.64
N ARG A 199 33.76 -27.76 -29.53
CA ARG A 199 35.12 -28.33 -29.35
C ARG A 199 35.16 -29.86 -29.49
N GLY A 200 34.04 -30.48 -29.87
CA GLY A 200 33.89 -31.93 -30.01
C GLY A 200 33.58 -32.40 -31.44
N ASN A 201 33.91 -31.59 -32.44
CA ASN A 201 33.66 -31.85 -33.86
C ASN A 201 34.79 -31.29 -34.73
#